data_AF-A0AAW9PAS9-F1
#
_entry.id   AF-A0AAW9PAS9-F1
#
_cell.length_a   1.000
_cell.length_b   1.000
_cell.length_c   1.000
_cell.angle_alpha   90.00
_cell.angle_beta   90.00
_cell.angle_gamma   90.00
#
_symmetry.space_group_name_H-M   'P 1'
#
loop_
_entity.id
_entity.type
_entity.pdbx_description
1 polymer ?
#
loop_
_entity_poly.entity_id
_entity_poly.type
_entity_poly.pdbx_seq_one_letter_code
_entity_poly.pdbx_strand_id
1 'polypeptide(L)'
;MQVYKEILESLQKMTNVRLNIAILLTCLFLIFISPNDHFILDPVSKLIPQSLILITSIRLVFSIINMIHSIISEKIEKQNREKQEIIEKQKKEQEKQILKETMRDTFNTLDVYQLHIIKELIGKNNSSHPKDASLFSLCNQNITQVVSTGETSQSVALTSIAKDIIKTDFNDDISHLEISAATRAFNSMTHKEIDCFKLLLEKEMIKTSLFDRYNKRYYLPSHDVFKEYSKSILFMQPQKGYEYILNPTLKDVLSSY
;
A
#
# COMPACT_ATOMS: atom_id res chain seq x y z
N MET A 1 34.01 3.99 -31.41
CA MET A 1 33.28 3.13 -30.43
C MET A 1 32.68 1.87 -31.07
N GLN A 2 32.23 1.92 -32.34
CA GLN A 2 31.74 0.73 -33.10
C GLN A 2 32.81 -0.34 -33.38
N VAL A 3 34.02 0.05 -33.80
CA VAL A 3 35.10 -0.90 -34.13
C VAL A 3 35.52 -1.76 -32.94
N TYR A 4 35.56 -1.19 -31.73
CA TYR A 4 35.83 -1.93 -30.50
C TYR A 4 34.74 -2.98 -30.18
N LYS A 5 33.48 -2.66 -30.50
CA LYS A 5 32.33 -3.53 -30.24
C LYS A 5 32.31 -4.73 -31.19
N GLU A 6 32.63 -4.52 -32.46
CA GLU A 6 32.74 -5.57 -33.48
C GLU A 6 33.93 -6.51 -33.23
N ILE A 7 35.07 -5.97 -32.80
CA ILE A 7 36.25 -6.77 -32.41
C ILE A 7 35.92 -7.61 -31.17
N LEU A 8 35.22 -7.04 -30.18
CA LEU A 8 34.81 -7.76 -28.98
C LEU A 8 33.79 -8.88 -29.31
N GLU A 9 32.79 -8.61 -30.16
CA GLU A 9 31.81 -9.60 -30.62
C GLU A 9 32.45 -10.74 -31.43
N SER A 10 33.45 -10.44 -32.27
CA SER A 10 34.24 -11.43 -33.01
C SER A 10 35.05 -12.34 -32.09
N LEU A 11 35.70 -11.76 -31.07
CA LEU A 11 36.44 -12.50 -30.04
C LEU A 11 35.52 -13.35 -29.15
N GLN A 12 34.33 -12.83 -28.82
CA GLN A 12 33.34 -13.48 -27.95
C GLN A 12 32.57 -14.60 -28.66
N LYS A 13 32.46 -14.59 -30.00
CA LYS A 13 31.93 -15.74 -30.77
C LYS A 13 32.86 -16.96 -30.80
N MET A 14 34.13 -16.81 -30.37
CA MET A 14 35.16 -17.85 -30.40
C MET A 14 35.64 -18.31 -29.01
N THR A 15 34.90 -17.99 -27.94
CA THR A 15 35.22 -18.34 -26.55
C THR A 15 34.78 -19.76 -26.17
N ASN A 16 35.21 -20.77 -26.92
CA ASN A 16 35.31 -22.11 -26.33
C ASN A 16 36.68 -22.21 -25.68
N VAL A 17 36.80 -21.73 -24.44
CA VAL A 17 38.08 -21.62 -23.70
C VAL A 17 38.82 -22.96 -23.66
N ARG A 18 38.08 -24.07 -23.55
CA ARG A 18 38.60 -25.44 -23.62
C ARG A 18 39.24 -25.76 -24.96
N LEU A 19 38.67 -25.29 -26.07
CA LEU A 19 39.21 -25.48 -27.42
C LEU A 19 40.48 -24.65 -27.63
N ASN A 20 40.51 -23.39 -27.17
CA ASN A 20 41.70 -22.53 -27.28
C ASN A 20 42.87 -23.05 -26.43
N ILE A 21 42.61 -23.62 -25.25
CA ILE A 21 43.63 -24.31 -24.43
C ILE A 21 44.13 -25.58 -25.14
N ALA A 22 43.24 -26.38 -25.72
CA ALA A 22 43.61 -27.58 -26.46
C ALA A 22 44.47 -27.28 -27.70
N ILE A 23 44.15 -26.20 -28.42
CA ILE A 23 44.94 -25.73 -29.57
C ILE A 23 46.32 -25.24 -29.14
N LEU A 24 46.41 -24.48 -28.04
CA LEU A 24 47.70 -23.99 -27.52
C LEU A 24 48.62 -25.15 -27.09
N LEU A 25 48.06 -26.13 -26.37
CA LEU A 25 48.80 -27.33 -25.92
C LEU A 25 49.27 -28.19 -27.10
N THR A 26 48.41 -28.39 -28.10
CA THR A 26 48.78 -29.16 -29.30
C THR A 26 49.83 -28.45 -30.15
N CYS A 27 49.75 -27.13 -30.31
CA CYS A 27 50.79 -26.36 -31.02
C CYS A 27 52.13 -26.36 -30.26
N LEU A 28 52.14 -26.22 -28.93
CA LEU A 28 53.36 -26.31 -28.12
C LEU A 28 53.98 -27.71 -28.18
N PHE A 29 53.15 -28.76 -28.14
CA PHE A 29 53.58 -30.14 -28.27
C PHE A 29 54.18 -30.45 -29.66
N LEU A 30 53.57 -29.94 -30.73
CA LEU A 30 54.07 -30.06 -32.10
C LEU A 30 55.41 -29.32 -32.30
N ILE A 31 55.59 -28.17 -31.64
CA ILE A 31 56.87 -27.46 -31.66
C ILE A 31 57.94 -28.23 -30.86
N PHE A 32 57.58 -28.81 -29.72
CA PHE A 32 58.50 -29.56 -28.86
C PHE A 32 59.02 -30.86 -29.49
N ILE A 33 58.18 -31.55 -30.28
CA ILE A 33 58.53 -32.81 -30.96
C ILE A 33 59.19 -32.56 -32.32
N SER A 34 59.21 -31.33 -32.82
CA SER A 34 59.85 -31.01 -34.09
C SER A 34 61.38 -31.16 -34.00
N PRO A 35 62.02 -32.03 -34.80
CA PRO A 35 63.46 -32.18 -34.80
C PRO A 35 64.12 -30.92 -35.37
N ASN A 36 65.15 -30.41 -34.69
CA ASN A 36 65.81 -29.15 -35.06
C ASN A 36 66.52 -29.20 -36.42
N ASP A 37 66.80 -30.39 -36.97
CA ASP A 37 67.82 -30.53 -38.04
C ASP A 37 67.32 -30.85 -39.45
N HIS A 38 66.02 -30.96 -39.72
CA HIS A 38 65.56 -31.22 -41.10
C HIS A 38 64.40 -30.34 -41.53
N PHE A 39 64.67 -29.12 -42.00
CA PHE A 39 63.77 -28.41 -42.93
C PHE A 39 64.55 -27.42 -43.81
N ILE A 40 64.81 -27.82 -45.06
CA ILE A 40 65.31 -26.97 -46.16
C ILE A 40 64.15 -26.39 -47.01
N LEU A 41 62.89 -26.69 -46.68
CA LEU A 41 61.74 -25.98 -47.24
C LEU A 41 61.10 -25.04 -46.20
N ASP A 42 61.36 -23.75 -46.43
CA ASP A 42 60.50 -22.59 -46.16
C ASP A 42 60.09 -22.27 -44.70
N PRO A 43 60.24 -21.01 -44.23
CA PRO A 43 59.86 -20.58 -42.89
C PRO A 43 58.34 -20.71 -42.60
N VAL A 44 57.53 -20.99 -43.63
CA VAL A 44 56.06 -21.04 -43.59
C VAL A 44 55.52 -22.14 -42.66
N SER A 45 56.15 -23.33 -42.63
CA SER A 45 55.66 -24.46 -41.82
C SER A 45 55.81 -24.23 -40.31
N LYS A 46 56.84 -23.49 -39.88
CA LYS A 46 57.03 -23.02 -38.49
C LYS A 46 56.22 -21.76 -38.18
N LEU A 47 55.96 -20.92 -39.18
CA LEU A 47 55.17 -19.69 -39.04
C LEU A 47 53.71 -19.98 -38.67
N ILE A 48 53.12 -21.05 -39.21
CA ILE A 48 51.71 -21.40 -38.98
C ILE A 48 51.44 -21.74 -37.50
N PRO A 49 52.15 -22.69 -36.85
CA PRO A 49 51.98 -22.97 -35.42
C PRO A 49 52.26 -21.75 -34.54
N GLN A 50 53.30 -20.96 -34.86
CA GLN A 50 53.65 -19.76 -34.09
C GLN A 50 52.57 -18.67 -34.16
N SER A 51 52.01 -18.44 -35.34
CA SER A 51 50.89 -17.51 -35.53
C SER A 51 49.63 -17.98 -34.80
N LEU A 52 49.38 -19.29 -34.79
CA LEU A 52 48.25 -19.89 -34.08
C LEU A 52 48.40 -19.77 -32.55
N ILE A 53 49.61 -19.94 -32.01
CA ILE A 53 49.95 -19.71 -30.60
C ILE A 53 49.71 -18.24 -30.22
N LEU A 54 50.14 -17.30 -31.07
CA LEU A 54 49.94 -15.88 -30.81
C LEU A 54 48.45 -15.52 -30.77
N ILE A 55 47.67 -15.97 -31.76
CA ILE A 55 46.23 -15.72 -31.83
C ILE A 55 45.49 -16.35 -30.65
N THR A 56 45.84 -17.59 -30.28
CA THR A 56 45.21 -18.26 -29.12
C THR A 56 45.60 -17.61 -27.79
N SER A 57 46.83 -17.14 -27.64
CA SER A 57 47.28 -16.40 -26.45
C SER A 57 46.51 -15.09 -26.27
N ILE A 58 46.32 -14.32 -27.35
CA ILE A 58 45.52 -13.09 -27.35
C ILE A 58 44.07 -13.40 -26.94
N ARG A 59 43.46 -14.46 -27.51
CA ARG A 59 42.10 -14.90 -27.15
C ARG A 59 41.98 -15.29 -25.68
N LEU A 60 43.00 -15.92 -25.11
CA LEU A 60 43.00 -16.37 -23.73
C LEU A 60 43.09 -15.17 -22.76
N VAL A 61 43.92 -14.17 -23.07
CA VAL A 61 43.99 -12.89 -22.33
C VAL A 61 42.64 -12.17 -22.37
N PHE A 62 42.01 -12.04 -23.54
CA PHE A 62 40.67 -11.45 -23.66
C PHE A 62 39.61 -12.21 -22.87
N SER A 63 39.69 -13.55 -22.86
CA SER A 63 38.77 -14.38 -22.07
C SER A 63 38.92 -14.14 -20.57
N ILE A 64 40.14 -13.94 -20.07
CA ILE A 64 40.39 -13.61 -18.66
C ILE A 64 39.85 -12.22 -18.33
N ILE A 65 40.08 -11.22 -19.19
CA ILE A 65 39.55 -9.86 -19.00
C ILE A 65 38.02 -9.87 -18.96
N ASN A 66 37.37 -10.59 -19.88
CA ASN A 66 35.91 -10.71 -19.89
C ASN A 66 35.37 -11.45 -18.66
N MET A 67 36.07 -12.49 -18.19
CA MET A 67 35.70 -13.19 -16.95
C MET A 67 35.78 -12.27 -15.73
N ILE A 68 36.88 -11.50 -15.60
CA ILE A 68 37.04 -10.51 -14.52
C ILE A 68 35.96 -9.42 -14.62
N HIS A 69 35.70 -8.91 -15.82
CA HIS A 69 34.67 -7.90 -16.04
C HIS A 69 33.27 -8.44 -15.69
N SER A 70 32.95 -9.67 -16.04
CA SER A 70 31.69 -10.32 -15.68
C SER A 70 31.53 -10.44 -14.17
N ILE A 71 32.58 -10.88 -13.46
CA ILE A 71 32.56 -11.01 -11.99
C ILE A 71 32.36 -9.65 -11.32
N ILE A 72 33.05 -8.61 -11.80
CA ILE A 72 32.93 -7.24 -11.26
C ILE A 72 31.53 -6.69 -11.55
N SER A 73 31.03 -6.84 -12.77
CA SER A 73 29.70 -6.37 -13.17
C SER A 73 28.59 -7.06 -12.36
N GLU A 74 28.68 -8.37 -12.16
CA GLU A 74 27.73 -9.13 -11.33
C GLU A 74 27.76 -8.66 -9.87
N LYS A 75 28.95 -8.37 -9.33
CA LYS A 75 29.10 -7.83 -7.97
C LYS A 75 28.50 -6.43 -7.82
N ILE A 76 28.71 -5.55 -8.80
CA ILE A 76 28.15 -4.20 -8.81
C ILE A 76 26.63 -4.26 -8.95
N GLU A 77 26.11 -5.11 -9.82
CA GLU A 77 24.68 -5.29 -10.03
C GLU A 77 23.99 -5.79 -8.75
N LYS A 78 24.60 -6.77 -8.07
CA LYS A 78 24.11 -7.27 -6.78
C LYS A 78 24.07 -6.15 -5.72
N GLN A 79 25.14 -5.36 -5.59
CA GLN A 79 25.18 -4.23 -4.66
C GLN A 79 24.14 -3.15 -4.99
N ASN A 80 23.89 -2.89 -6.28
CA ASN A 80 22.89 -1.91 -6.69
C ASN A 80 21.46 -2.38 -6.38
N ARG A 81 21.16 -3.67 -6.58
CA ARG A 81 19.87 -4.27 -6.19
C ARG A 81 19.66 -4.19 -4.68
N GLU A 82 20.67 -4.57 -3.88
CA GLU A 82 20.61 -4.47 -2.42
C GLU A 82 20.38 -3.03 -1.95
N LYS A 83 21.08 -2.04 -2.55
CA LYS A 83 20.85 -0.62 -2.26
C LYS A 83 19.44 -0.17 -2.65
N GLN A 84 18.94 -0.58 -3.81
CA GLN A 84 17.58 -0.26 -4.25
C GLN A 84 16.52 -0.83 -3.31
N GLU A 85 16.68 -2.08 -2.85
CA GLU A 85 15.77 -2.68 -1.87
C GLU A 85 15.75 -1.92 -0.54
N ILE A 86 16.91 -1.45 -0.06
CA ILE A 86 16.99 -0.64 1.16
C ILE A 86 16.26 0.69 0.96
N ILE A 87 16.49 1.37 -0.16
CA ILE A 87 15.84 2.65 -0.50
C ILE A 87 14.32 2.45 -0.62
N GLU A 88 13.86 1.40 -1.27
CA GLU A 88 12.43 1.12 -1.43
C GLU A 88 11.76 0.79 -0.09
N LYS A 89 12.43 0.02 0.78
CA LYS A 89 11.96 -0.23 2.15
C LYS A 89 11.87 1.06 2.97
N GLN A 90 12.89 1.90 2.93
CA GLN A 90 12.89 3.19 3.62
C GLN A 90 11.77 4.10 3.12
N LYS A 91 11.56 4.16 1.80
CA LYS A 91 10.50 4.96 1.20
C LYS A 91 9.11 4.46 1.63
N LYS A 92 8.87 3.14 1.62
CA LYS A 92 7.61 2.55 2.09
C LYS A 92 7.34 2.85 3.55
N GLU A 93 8.37 2.82 4.40
CA GLU A 93 8.23 3.15 5.82
C GLU A 93 7.92 4.65 6.02
N GLN A 94 8.58 5.53 5.27
CA GLN A 94 8.28 6.97 5.27
C GLN A 94 6.84 7.25 4.79
N GLU A 95 6.41 6.65 3.69
CA GLU A 95 5.05 6.77 3.16
C GLU A 95 4.01 6.30 4.20
N LYS A 96 4.29 5.19 4.89
CA LYS A 96 3.45 4.67 5.97
C LYS A 96 3.37 5.62 7.16
N GLN A 97 4.49 6.26 7.53
CA GLN A 97 4.53 7.23 8.63
C GLN A 97 3.71 8.49 8.29
N ILE A 98 3.88 9.02 7.08
CA ILE A 98 3.10 10.17 6.57
C ILE A 98 1.60 9.84 6.56
N LEU A 99 1.25 8.65 6.07
CA LEU A 99 -0.14 8.19 6.07
C LEU A 99 -0.70 8.09 7.50
N LYS A 100 0.09 7.58 8.45
CA LYS A 100 -0.31 7.48 9.86
C LYS A 100 -0.59 8.86 10.46
N GLU A 101 0.27 9.84 10.21
CA GLU A 101 0.09 11.22 10.68
C GLU A 101 -1.14 11.88 10.04
N THR A 102 -1.28 11.76 8.72
CA THR A 102 -2.44 12.31 7.98
C THR A 102 -3.75 11.71 8.48
N MET A 103 -3.74 10.40 8.77
CA MET A 103 -4.91 9.71 9.29
C MET A 103 -5.28 10.16 10.72
N ARG A 104 -4.29 10.42 11.58
CA ARG A 104 -4.52 11.00 12.92
C ARG A 104 -5.25 12.33 12.83
N ASP A 105 -4.81 13.21 11.94
CA ASP A 105 -5.46 14.49 11.73
C ASP A 105 -6.89 14.31 11.19
N THR A 106 -7.05 13.37 10.26
CA THR A 106 -8.35 13.03 9.67
C THR A 106 -9.35 12.57 10.73
N PHE A 107 -8.95 11.71 11.68
CA PHE A 107 -9.81 11.24 12.77
C PHE A 107 -10.46 12.39 13.55
N ASN A 108 -9.73 13.48 13.80
CA ASN A 108 -10.25 14.64 14.52
C ASN A 108 -11.34 15.40 13.72
N THR A 109 -11.35 15.24 12.40
CA THR A 109 -12.26 15.94 11.49
C THR A 109 -13.46 15.11 11.03
N LEU A 110 -13.51 13.82 11.37
CA LEU A 110 -14.60 12.93 10.96
C LEU A 110 -15.97 13.46 11.42
N ASP A 111 -16.98 13.28 10.57
CA ASP A 111 -18.35 13.67 10.88
C ASP A 111 -19.10 12.61 11.73
N VAL A 112 -20.33 12.96 12.14
CA VAL A 112 -21.16 12.11 13.00
C VAL A 112 -21.62 10.79 12.34
N TYR A 113 -21.63 10.71 11.01
CA TYR A 113 -22.00 9.50 10.26
C TYR A 113 -20.79 8.59 10.05
N GLN A 114 -19.64 9.18 9.72
CA GLN A 114 -18.37 8.48 9.60
C GLN A 114 -17.96 7.84 10.93
N LEU A 115 -18.05 8.59 12.04
CA LEU A 115 -17.75 8.04 13.37
C LEU A 115 -18.72 6.92 13.77
N HIS A 116 -19.96 6.93 13.27
CA HIS A 116 -20.89 5.84 13.52
C HIS A 116 -20.41 4.53 12.87
N ILE A 117 -19.94 4.60 11.63
CA ILE A 117 -19.32 3.45 10.94
C ILE A 117 -18.08 2.98 11.70
N ILE A 118 -17.19 3.90 12.11
CA ILE A 118 -15.98 3.55 12.86
C ILE A 118 -16.36 2.85 14.18
N LYS A 119 -17.31 3.39 14.94
CA LYS A 119 -17.79 2.79 16.20
C LYS A 119 -18.30 1.37 16.00
N GLU A 120 -19.02 1.11 14.92
CA GLU A 120 -19.51 -0.24 14.62
C GLU A 120 -18.41 -1.23 14.26
N LEU A 121 -17.28 -0.74 13.73
CA LEU A 121 -16.13 -1.55 13.33
C LEU A 121 -15.13 -1.81 14.46
N ILE A 122 -15.10 -0.98 15.51
CA ILE A 122 -14.23 -1.21 16.67
C ILE A 122 -14.56 -2.57 17.31
N GLY A 123 -13.52 -3.37 17.53
CA GLY A 123 -13.65 -4.73 18.07
C GLY A 123 -14.25 -5.77 17.11
N LYS A 124 -14.53 -5.41 15.84
CA LYS A 124 -15.07 -6.35 14.84
C LYS A 124 -14.08 -6.61 13.70
N ASN A 125 -14.27 -7.76 13.04
CA ASN A 125 -13.50 -8.11 11.85
C ASN A 125 -13.97 -7.31 10.63
N ASN A 126 -15.28 -7.24 10.43
CA ASN A 126 -15.93 -6.43 9.41
C ASN A 126 -17.40 -6.12 9.83
N SER A 127 -18.01 -5.16 9.15
CA SER A 127 -19.46 -4.92 9.21
C SER A 127 -19.98 -4.42 7.85
N SER A 128 -21.25 -4.69 7.58
CA SER A 128 -21.91 -4.30 6.34
C SER A 128 -22.53 -2.92 6.47
N HIS A 129 -22.16 -2.02 5.58
CA HIS A 129 -22.68 -0.65 5.54
C HIS A 129 -23.25 -0.32 4.15
N PRO A 130 -24.27 0.55 4.06
CA PRO A 130 -24.76 1.06 2.78
C PRO A 130 -23.66 1.75 1.98
N LYS A 131 -23.75 1.70 0.65
CA LYS A 131 -22.87 2.45 -0.24
C LYS A 131 -23.26 3.93 -0.27
N ASP A 132 -22.89 4.67 0.76
CA ASP A 132 -23.14 6.09 0.89
C ASP A 132 -21.85 6.94 0.89
N ALA A 133 -22.02 8.26 0.91
CA ALA A 133 -20.91 9.21 0.87
C ALA A 133 -19.96 9.05 2.06
N SER A 134 -20.49 8.75 3.25
CA SER A 134 -19.69 8.57 4.47
C SER A 134 -18.76 7.36 4.34
N LEU A 135 -19.28 6.23 3.83
CA LEU A 135 -18.47 5.04 3.58
C LEU A 135 -17.41 5.29 2.50
N PHE A 136 -17.79 5.89 1.38
CA PHE A 136 -16.84 6.18 0.30
C PHE A 136 -15.72 7.13 0.75
N SER A 137 -16.05 8.13 1.56
CA SER A 137 -15.08 9.04 2.16
C SER A 137 -14.07 8.31 3.04
N LEU A 138 -14.53 7.42 3.93
CA LEU A 138 -13.65 6.62 4.81
C LEU A 138 -12.73 5.67 4.01
N CYS A 139 -13.23 5.08 2.93
CA CYS A 139 -12.44 4.26 2.02
C CYS A 139 -11.37 5.10 1.29
N ASN A 140 -11.74 6.27 0.77
CA ASN A 140 -10.80 7.18 0.09
C ASN A 140 -9.70 7.70 1.03
N GLN A 141 -10.02 7.84 2.31
CA GLN A 141 -9.06 8.24 3.36
C GLN A 141 -8.19 7.07 3.87
N ASN A 142 -8.32 5.86 3.30
CA ASN A 142 -7.64 4.64 3.73
C ASN A 142 -7.91 4.24 5.20
N ILE A 143 -9.00 4.73 5.80
CA ILE A 143 -9.40 4.37 7.17
C ILE A 143 -10.07 2.99 7.16
N THR A 144 -10.92 2.75 6.16
CA THR A 144 -11.59 1.47 5.93
C THR A 144 -11.13 0.81 4.64
N GLN A 145 -11.14 -0.51 4.61
CA GLN A 145 -10.91 -1.33 3.42
C GLN A 145 -12.12 -2.20 3.12
N VAL A 146 -12.41 -2.39 1.83
CA VAL A 146 -13.52 -3.23 1.37
C VAL A 146 -13.14 -4.70 1.44
N VAL A 147 -13.98 -5.50 2.11
CA VAL A 147 -13.83 -6.95 2.25
C VAL A 147 -14.73 -7.69 1.26
N SER A 148 -15.98 -7.27 1.13
CA SER A 148 -16.91 -7.80 0.13
C SER A 148 -17.88 -6.73 -0.34
N THR A 149 -18.32 -6.82 -1.60
CA THR A 149 -19.24 -5.86 -2.21
C THR A 149 -20.54 -6.55 -2.58
N GLY A 150 -21.65 -6.07 -2.02
CA GLY A 150 -23.00 -6.39 -2.47
C GLY A 150 -23.55 -5.31 -3.42
N GLU A 151 -24.81 -5.41 -3.81
CA GLU A 151 -25.45 -4.42 -4.69
C GLU A 151 -25.61 -3.06 -4.00
N THR A 152 -26.26 -3.05 -2.84
CA THR A 152 -26.62 -1.82 -2.10
C THR A 152 -25.74 -1.55 -0.87
N SER A 153 -24.91 -2.51 -0.47
CA SER A 153 -24.04 -2.43 0.71
C SER A 153 -22.66 -3.03 0.44
N GLN A 154 -21.69 -2.67 1.28
CA GLN A 154 -20.33 -3.20 1.28
C GLN A 154 -19.95 -3.63 2.70
N SER A 155 -19.35 -4.81 2.81
CA SER A 155 -18.68 -5.23 4.02
C SER A 155 -17.30 -4.59 4.05
N VAL A 156 -17.03 -3.81 5.09
CA VAL A 156 -15.76 -3.11 5.28
C VAL A 156 -15.12 -3.49 6.60
N ALA A 157 -13.81 -3.30 6.68
CA ALA A 157 -13.01 -3.45 7.88
C ALA A 157 -12.14 -2.22 8.09
N LEU A 158 -11.76 -1.91 9.32
CA LEU A 158 -10.70 -0.92 9.58
C LEU A 158 -9.37 -1.43 9.02
N THR A 159 -8.59 -0.54 8.40
CA THR A 159 -7.22 -0.86 7.98
C THR A 159 -6.33 -1.11 9.21
N SER A 160 -5.20 -1.78 9.02
CA SER A 160 -4.26 -2.06 10.12
C SER A 160 -3.78 -0.77 10.79
N ILE A 161 -3.48 0.27 9.99
CA ILE A 161 -3.04 1.58 10.49
C ILE A 161 -4.15 2.25 11.29
N ALA A 162 -5.40 2.22 10.82
CA ALA A 162 -6.53 2.79 11.54
C ALA A 162 -6.77 2.08 12.87
N LYS A 163 -6.70 0.73 12.90
CA LYS A 163 -6.81 -0.06 14.14
C LYS A 163 -5.70 0.30 15.13
N ASP A 164 -4.46 0.42 14.66
CA ASP A 164 -3.33 0.79 15.50
C ASP A 164 -3.49 2.19 16.10
N ILE A 165 -3.99 3.16 15.33
CA ILE A 165 -4.28 4.52 15.79
C ILE A 165 -5.37 4.52 16.87
N ILE A 166 -6.52 3.89 16.59
CA ILE A 166 -7.65 3.80 17.53
C ILE A 166 -7.19 3.18 18.86
N LYS A 167 -6.39 2.11 18.79
CA LYS A 167 -5.88 1.44 19.99
C LYS A 167 -4.85 2.28 20.74
N THR A 168 -3.89 2.89 20.03
CA THR A 168 -2.74 3.57 20.67
C THR A 168 -3.10 4.95 21.19
N ASP A 169 -3.86 5.72 20.41
CA ASP A 169 -4.12 7.13 20.70
C ASP A 169 -5.43 7.32 21.47
N PHE A 170 -6.41 6.44 21.25
CA PHE A 170 -7.76 6.57 21.81
C PHE A 170 -8.11 5.42 22.77
N ASN A 171 -7.23 4.43 22.96
CA ASN A 171 -7.48 3.28 23.83
C ASN A 171 -8.81 2.57 23.53
N ASP A 172 -9.14 2.42 22.25
CA ASP A 172 -10.42 1.86 21.76
C ASP A 172 -11.68 2.66 22.19
N ASP A 173 -11.52 3.85 22.78
CA ASP A 173 -12.59 4.76 23.18
C ASP A 173 -12.55 6.07 22.38
N ILE A 174 -13.49 6.20 21.45
CA ILE A 174 -13.61 7.38 20.57
C ILE A 174 -14.54 8.47 21.13
N SER A 175 -14.93 8.42 22.42
CA SER A 175 -15.89 9.37 23.02
C SER A 175 -15.49 10.84 22.82
N HIS A 176 -14.20 11.18 22.89
CA HIS A 176 -13.72 12.54 22.61
C HIS A 176 -14.00 12.96 21.16
N LEU A 177 -13.82 12.06 20.20
CA LEU A 177 -14.13 12.33 18.78
C LEU A 177 -15.64 12.49 18.58
N GLU A 178 -16.45 11.69 19.26
CA GLU A 178 -17.92 11.82 19.24
C GLU A 178 -18.37 13.20 19.71
N ILE A 179 -17.83 13.67 20.85
CA ILE A 179 -18.12 15.01 21.40
C ILE A 179 -17.72 16.11 20.41
N SER A 180 -16.52 16.00 19.83
CA SER A 180 -16.01 16.98 18.86
C SER A 180 -16.87 17.04 17.59
N ALA A 181 -17.24 15.88 17.04
CA ALA A 181 -18.09 15.79 15.86
C ALA A 181 -19.52 16.26 16.13
N ALA A 182 -20.09 15.90 17.28
CA ALA A 182 -21.42 16.35 17.69
C ALA A 182 -21.46 17.88 17.86
N THR A 183 -20.43 18.47 18.46
CA THR A 183 -20.30 19.94 18.58
C THR A 183 -20.31 20.61 17.21
N ARG A 184 -19.54 20.07 16.24
CA ARG A 184 -19.56 20.58 14.86
C ARG A 184 -20.94 20.42 14.19
N ALA A 185 -21.59 19.28 14.40
CA ALA A 185 -22.91 19.02 13.85
C ALA A 185 -23.96 19.99 14.42
N PHE A 186 -24.06 20.14 15.74
CA PHE A 186 -25.00 21.06 16.37
C PHE A 186 -24.74 22.52 15.99
N ASN A 187 -23.48 22.95 15.88
CA ASN A 187 -23.14 24.29 15.37
C ASN A 187 -23.61 24.55 13.93
N SER A 188 -23.78 23.48 13.13
CA SER A 188 -24.19 23.59 11.73
C SER A 188 -25.71 23.48 11.54
N MET A 189 -26.44 23.08 12.58
CA MET A 189 -27.90 22.93 12.56
C MET A 189 -28.59 24.28 12.71
N THR A 190 -29.80 24.36 12.15
CA THR A 190 -30.72 25.46 12.39
C THR A 190 -31.30 25.42 13.80
N HIS A 191 -31.76 26.56 14.32
CA HIS A 191 -32.42 26.62 15.63
C HIS A 191 -33.60 25.63 15.75
N LYS A 192 -34.38 25.45 14.68
CA LYS A 192 -35.51 24.51 14.66
C LYS A 192 -35.08 23.05 14.82
N GLU A 193 -33.95 22.67 14.24
CA GLU A 193 -33.39 21.32 14.37
C GLU A 193 -32.86 21.12 15.78
N ILE A 194 -32.09 22.08 16.31
CA ILE A 194 -31.58 22.03 17.69
C ILE A 194 -32.74 21.93 18.68
N ASP A 195 -33.81 22.70 18.51
CA ASP A 195 -35.00 22.65 19.37
C ASP A 195 -35.64 21.25 19.36
N CYS A 196 -35.63 20.54 18.22
CA CYS A 196 -36.08 19.14 18.17
C CYS A 196 -35.18 18.25 19.04
N PHE A 197 -33.86 18.42 18.96
CA PHE A 197 -32.92 17.65 19.78
C PHE A 197 -33.06 17.96 21.28
N LYS A 198 -33.28 19.22 21.67
CA LYS A 198 -33.45 19.63 23.09
C LYS A 198 -34.58 18.89 23.80
N LEU A 199 -35.62 18.47 23.08
CA LEU A 199 -36.67 17.63 23.65
C LEU A 199 -36.12 16.31 24.25
N LEU A 200 -34.98 15.81 23.77
CA LEU A 200 -34.31 14.61 24.28
C LEU A 200 -33.53 14.85 25.58
N LEU A 201 -33.32 16.11 25.97
CA LEU A 201 -32.82 16.45 27.30
C LEU A 201 -33.91 16.32 28.36
N GLU A 202 -35.15 16.65 27.99
CA GLU A 202 -36.32 16.53 28.88
C GLU A 202 -36.85 15.09 28.97
N LYS A 203 -36.76 14.35 27.88
CA LYS A 203 -37.25 12.97 27.77
C LYS A 203 -36.15 12.07 27.27
N GLU A 204 -35.89 10.99 28.02
CA GLU A 204 -34.88 9.99 27.65
C GLU A 204 -35.08 9.42 26.24
N MET A 205 -36.34 9.31 25.79
CA MET A 205 -36.70 8.77 24.48
C MET A 205 -37.83 9.59 23.86
N ILE A 206 -37.71 9.86 22.56
CA ILE A 206 -38.80 10.45 21.76
C ILE A 206 -39.21 9.48 20.67
N LYS A 207 -40.52 9.24 20.59
CA LYS A 207 -41.15 8.54 19.48
C LYS A 207 -41.69 9.55 18.48
N THR A 208 -41.19 9.53 17.24
CA THR A 208 -41.60 10.48 16.19
C THR A 208 -42.75 9.98 15.32
N SER A 209 -43.36 8.84 15.68
CA SER A 209 -44.57 8.35 15.01
C SER A 209 -45.67 7.98 16.01
N LEU A 210 -46.91 8.21 15.59
CA LEU A 210 -48.11 7.89 16.34
C LEU A 210 -49.09 7.15 15.41
N PHE A 211 -49.97 6.35 16.00
CA PHE A 211 -51.10 5.77 15.29
C PHE A 211 -52.38 6.46 15.76
N ASP A 212 -53.26 6.79 14.83
CA ASP A 212 -54.60 7.27 15.17
C ASP A 212 -55.53 6.13 15.58
N ARG A 213 -56.79 6.49 15.89
CA ARG A 213 -57.85 5.54 16.24
C ARG A 213 -58.22 4.58 15.10
N TYR A 214 -57.81 4.86 13.87
CA TYR A 214 -58.03 4.05 12.67
C TYR A 214 -56.77 3.27 12.26
N ASN A 215 -55.76 3.20 13.14
CA ASN A 215 -54.49 2.53 12.91
C ASN A 215 -53.65 3.13 11.75
N LYS A 216 -53.91 4.38 11.37
CA LYS A 216 -53.11 5.13 10.40
C LYS A 216 -51.94 5.81 11.11
N ARG A 217 -50.75 5.70 10.51
CA ARG A 217 -49.50 6.28 11.04
C ARG A 217 -49.38 7.76 10.69
N TYR A 218 -49.02 8.57 11.67
CA TYR A 218 -48.72 9.99 11.56
C TYR A 218 -47.33 10.27 12.13
N TYR A 219 -46.65 11.26 11.57
CA TYR A 219 -45.31 11.65 11.97
C TYR A 219 -45.35 12.98 12.71
N LEU A 220 -44.57 13.07 13.78
CA LEU A 220 -44.36 14.33 14.50
C LEU A 220 -43.43 15.24 13.70
N PRO A 221 -43.46 16.57 13.92
CA PRO A 221 -42.56 17.50 13.23
C PRO A 221 -41.06 17.17 13.35
N SER A 222 -40.65 16.54 14.46
CA SER A 222 -39.26 16.09 14.68
C SER A 222 -38.87 14.85 13.86
N HIS A 223 -39.81 14.21 13.16
CA HIS A 223 -39.56 12.99 12.39
C HIS A 223 -38.50 13.20 11.31
N ASP A 224 -38.66 14.22 10.48
CA ASP A 224 -37.77 14.42 9.34
C ASP A 224 -36.34 14.73 9.80
N VAL A 225 -36.20 15.59 10.82
CA VAL A 225 -34.92 15.90 11.46
C VAL A 225 -34.28 14.63 12.01
N PHE A 226 -34.96 13.88 12.87
CA PHE A 226 -34.36 12.70 13.51
C PHE A 226 -34.07 11.58 12.51
N LYS A 227 -34.86 11.46 11.46
CA LYS A 227 -34.65 10.49 10.38
C LYS A 227 -33.36 10.80 9.60
N GLU A 228 -33.06 12.07 9.35
CA GLU A 228 -31.83 12.49 8.68
C GLU A 228 -30.59 12.02 9.47
N TYR A 229 -30.58 12.29 10.78
CA TYR A 229 -29.49 11.90 11.66
C TYR A 229 -29.57 10.47 12.20
N SER A 230 -30.50 9.64 11.69
CA SER A 230 -30.79 8.30 12.23
C SER A 230 -29.58 7.36 12.25
N LYS A 231 -28.69 7.47 11.27
CA LYS A 231 -27.47 6.66 11.13
C LYS A 231 -26.21 7.40 11.58
N SER A 232 -26.31 8.17 12.66
CA SER A 232 -25.21 8.94 13.22
C SER A 232 -24.94 8.59 14.68
N ILE A 233 -23.80 9.05 15.20
CA ILE A 233 -23.45 8.94 16.63
C ILE A 233 -24.30 9.82 17.54
N LEU A 234 -25.14 10.69 17.00
CA LEU A 234 -26.03 11.55 17.79
C LEU A 234 -27.06 10.72 18.57
N PHE A 235 -27.44 9.56 18.05
CA PHE A 235 -28.39 8.65 18.70
C PHE A 235 -27.73 7.36 19.18
N MET A 236 -28.32 6.76 20.20
CA MET A 236 -28.01 5.37 20.56
C MET A 236 -28.43 4.41 19.45
N GLN A 237 -27.60 3.39 19.24
CA GLN A 237 -27.80 2.36 18.22
C GLN A 237 -27.85 0.96 18.88
N PRO A 238 -28.64 0.02 18.34
CA PRO A 238 -29.57 0.18 17.23
C PRO A 238 -30.87 0.90 17.63
N GLN A 239 -31.44 1.68 16.71
CA GLN A 239 -32.73 2.34 16.91
C GLN A 239 -33.91 1.37 16.80
N LYS A 240 -34.99 1.64 17.55
CA LYS A 240 -36.23 0.85 17.51
C LYS A 240 -37.31 1.60 16.73
N GLY A 241 -37.35 1.41 15.41
CA GLY A 241 -38.34 2.03 14.54
C GLY A 241 -38.21 3.55 14.52
N TYR A 242 -39.18 4.26 15.12
CA TYR A 242 -39.19 5.74 15.18
C TYR A 242 -38.92 6.25 16.60
N GLU A 243 -38.26 5.45 17.42
CA GLU A 243 -37.87 5.77 18.80
C GLU A 243 -36.39 6.14 18.82
N TYR A 244 -36.14 7.38 19.23
CA TYR A 244 -34.82 8.01 19.22
C TYR A 244 -34.41 8.33 20.65
N ILE A 245 -33.18 7.97 20.99
CA ILE A 245 -32.54 8.22 22.28
C ILE A 245 -31.23 8.92 21.98
N LEU A 246 -31.01 10.09 22.58
CA LEU A 246 -29.74 10.81 22.45
C LEU A 246 -28.61 9.96 23.02
N ASN A 247 -27.47 9.91 22.33
CA ASN A 247 -26.27 9.27 22.87
C ASN A 247 -25.90 9.93 24.22
N PRO A 248 -25.81 9.17 25.33
CA PRO A 248 -25.57 9.74 26.66
C PRO A 248 -24.32 10.60 26.77
N THR A 249 -23.27 10.28 26.00
CA THR A 249 -22.01 11.06 25.97
C THR A 249 -22.18 12.47 25.41
N LEU A 250 -23.32 12.75 24.75
CA LEU A 250 -23.58 14.02 24.06
C LEU A 250 -24.61 14.90 24.77
N LYS A 251 -25.15 14.46 25.93
CA LYS A 251 -26.11 15.24 26.72
C LYS A 251 -25.56 16.61 27.10
N ASP A 252 -24.33 16.65 27.60
CA ASP A 252 -23.69 17.89 28.02
C ASP A 252 -23.40 18.82 26.83
N VAL A 253 -23.04 18.24 25.68
CA VAL A 253 -22.81 18.98 24.43
C VAL A 253 -24.10 19.64 23.95
N LEU A 254 -25.22 18.91 23.92
CA LEU A 254 -26.49 19.47 23.51
C LEU A 254 -27.01 20.54 24.50
N SER A 255 -26.72 20.38 25.78
CA SER A 255 -27.14 21.32 26.84
C SER A 255 -26.47 22.69 26.74
N SER A 256 -25.39 22.83 25.96
CA SER A 256 -24.74 24.13 25.72
C SER A 256 -25.39 25.00 24.64
N TYR A 257 -26.43 24.49 23.97
CA TYR A 257 -27.17 25.20 22.91
C TYR A 257 -28.53 25.66 23.41
#